data_AF-A0A962MYW6-F1
#
_entry.id   AF-A0A962MYW6-F1
#
_cell.length_a   1.000
_cell.length_b   1.000
_cell.length_c   1.000
_cell.angle_alpha   90.00
_cell.angle_beta   90.00
_cell.angle_gamma   90.00
#
_symmetry.space_group_name_H-M   'P 1'
#
loop_
_entity.id
_entity.type
_entity.pdbx_description
1 polymer ?
#
loop_
_entity_poly.entity_id
_entity_poly.type
_entity_poly.pdbx_seq_one_letter_code
_entity_poly.pdbx_strand_id
1 'polypeptide(L)'
;MNVSSELLQLLSEVGYMACFRGDARRSQVIMEGVEAVGREQTPIKMGVAIAKIYAGDIDRAIAILRDDVLAREPNHMSAKCFLGIAMNQQGDKAGAMALFQEVAKHGNPDEQSIANVYLAN
;
A
#
# COMPACT_ATOMS: atom_id res chain seq x y z
N MET A 1 20.91 -14.51 -8.67
CA MET A 1 21.52 -13.26 -8.17
C MET A 1 21.00 -13.08 -6.75
N ASN A 2 21.86 -12.92 -5.74
CA ASN A 2 21.43 -12.63 -4.36
C ASN A 2 21.41 -11.10 -4.22
N VAL A 3 20.23 -10.51 -4.16
CA VAL A 3 20.05 -9.07 -3.93
C VAL A 3 19.83 -8.84 -2.44
N SER A 4 20.54 -7.87 -1.86
CA SER A 4 20.40 -7.56 -0.43
C SER A 4 19.05 -6.92 -0.12
N SER A 5 18.56 -7.14 1.10
CA SER A 5 17.35 -6.49 1.61
C SER A 5 17.48 -4.96 1.60
N GLU A 6 18.66 -4.44 1.94
CA GLU A 6 18.97 -3.00 1.92
C GLU A 6 18.84 -2.40 0.52
N LEU A 7 19.28 -3.12 -0.52
CA LEU A 7 19.13 -2.64 -1.89
C LEU A 7 17.67 -2.64 -2.33
N LEU A 8 16.90 -3.68 -1.97
CA LEU A 8 15.47 -3.74 -2.28
C LEU A 8 14.69 -2.64 -1.54
N GLN A 9 15.07 -2.34 -0.30
CA GLN A 9 14.48 -1.25 0.48
C GLN A 9 14.77 0.11 -0.17
N LEU A 10 16.02 0.38 -0.54
CA LEU A 10 16.39 1.62 -1.21
C LEU A 10 15.64 1.79 -2.55
N LEU A 11 15.54 0.72 -3.34
CA LEU A 11 14.77 0.76 -4.59
C LEU A 11 13.28 1.03 -4.34
N SER A 12 12.71 0.48 -3.26
CA SER A 12 11.32 0.73 -2.87
C SER A 12 11.11 2.21 -2.49
N GLU A 13 12.01 2.79 -1.69
CA GLU A 13 11.98 4.20 -1.32
C GLU A 13 12.04 5.11 -2.56
N VAL A 14 12.92 4.81 -3.51
CA VAL A 14 13.01 5.54 -4.79
C VAL A 14 11.73 5.39 -5.61
N GLY A 15 11.12 4.20 -5.63
CA GLY A 15 9.82 3.95 -6.25
C GLY A 15 8.70 4.80 -5.65
N TYR A 16 8.67 4.96 -4.32
CA TYR A 16 7.69 5.82 -3.64
C TYR A 16 7.92 7.30 -3.94
N MET A 17 9.17 7.75 -3.95
CA MET A 17 9.50 9.13 -4.31
C MET A 17 9.04 9.49 -5.73
N ALA A 18 9.10 8.53 -6.66
CA ALA A 18 8.55 8.72 -8.02
C ALA A 18 7.02 8.86 -7.99
N CYS A 19 6.31 8.03 -7.19
CA CYS A 19 4.87 8.15 -6.98
C CYS A 19 4.47 9.53 -6.44
N PHE A 20 5.12 9.99 -5.36
CA PHE A 20 4.79 11.28 -4.74
C PHE A 20 5.09 12.49 -5.63
N ARG A 21 5.90 12.33 -6.69
CA ARG A 21 6.14 13.35 -7.72
C ARG A 21 5.20 13.23 -8.93
N GLY A 22 4.23 12.33 -8.90
CA GLY A 22 3.29 12.10 -9.99
C GLY A 22 3.87 11.31 -11.17
N ASP A 23 5.07 10.75 -11.03
CA ASP A 23 5.69 9.91 -12.06
C ASP A 23 5.34 8.43 -11.87
N ALA A 24 4.06 8.13 -12.11
CA ALA A 24 3.52 6.78 -11.95
C ALA A 24 4.25 5.76 -12.84
N ARG A 25 4.70 6.17 -14.04
CA ARG A 25 5.41 5.28 -14.97
C ARG A 25 6.75 4.83 -14.39
N ARG A 26 7.58 5.75 -13.88
CA ARG A 26 8.86 5.37 -13.28
C ARG A 26 8.67 4.56 -12.01
N SER A 27 7.70 4.94 -11.18
CA SER A 27 7.36 4.19 -9.98
C SER A 27 7.02 2.74 -10.32
N GLN A 28 6.16 2.52 -11.32
CA GLN A 28 5.75 1.18 -11.75
C GLN A 28 6.95 0.32 -12.18
N VAL A 29 7.84 0.83 -13.04
CA VAL A 29 9.01 0.07 -13.52
C VAL A 29 9.93 -0.34 -12.37
N ILE A 30 10.16 0.56 -11.41
CA ILE A 30 11.02 0.27 -10.26
C ILE A 30 10.37 -0.80 -9.39
N MET A 31 9.09 -0.63 -9.05
CA MET A 31 8.39 -1.55 -8.15
C MET A 31 8.20 -2.95 -8.75
N GLU A 32 7.99 -3.07 -10.08
CA GLU A 32 7.95 -4.37 -10.77
C GLU A 32 9.31 -5.08 -10.73
N GLY A 33 10.42 -4.35 -10.85
CA GLY A 33 11.76 -4.90 -10.69
C GLY A 33 12.04 -5.36 -9.26
N VAL A 34 11.59 -4.60 -8.26
CA VAL A 34 11.70 -4.99 -6.85
C VAL A 34 10.85 -6.24 -6.57
N GLU A 35 9.64 -6.33 -7.11
CA GLU A 35 8.77 -7.51 -6.96
C GLU A 35 9.38 -8.76 -7.61
N ALA A 36 9.93 -8.63 -8.82
CA ALA A 36 10.52 -9.75 -9.56
C ALA A 36 11.72 -10.39 -8.85
N VAL A 37 12.41 -9.62 -7.99
CA VAL A 37 13.65 -10.04 -7.33
C VAL A 37 13.49 -10.17 -5.81
N GLY A 38 12.50 -9.49 -5.25
CA GLY A 38 12.18 -9.49 -3.84
C GLY A 38 11.50 -10.79 -3.44
N ARG A 39 12.13 -11.51 -2.49
CA ARG A 39 11.41 -12.53 -1.71
C ARG A 39 10.19 -11.89 -1.07
N GLU A 40 9.13 -12.68 -0.84
CA GLU A 40 7.82 -12.33 -0.26
C GLU A 40 7.88 -11.51 1.06
N GLN A 41 8.39 -10.30 1.01
CA GLN A 41 8.58 -9.43 2.16
C GLN A 41 7.47 -8.39 2.15
N THR A 42 6.72 -8.33 3.24
CA THR A 42 5.59 -7.40 3.45
C THR A 42 5.91 -5.94 3.06
N PRO A 43 7.08 -5.36 3.39
CA PRO A 43 7.40 -3.98 3.01
C PRO A 43 7.46 -3.73 1.50
N ILE A 44 7.91 -4.72 0.72
CA ILE A 44 7.97 -4.62 -0.75
C ILE A 44 6.55 -4.64 -1.33
N LYS A 45 5.71 -5.56 -0.85
CA LYS A 45 4.32 -5.70 -1.31
C LYS A 45 3.48 -4.47 -0.98
N MET A 46 3.69 -3.89 0.20
CA MET A 46 3.09 -2.60 0.57
C MET A 46 3.42 -1.53 -0.47
N GLY A 47 4.67 -1.50 -0.92
CA GLY A 47 5.07 -0.55 -1.92
C GLY A 47 4.44 -0.72 -3.28
N VAL A 48 4.41 -1.96 -3.75
CA VAL A 48 3.82 -2.29 -5.05
C VAL A 48 2.35 -1.91 -5.02
N ALA A 49 1.63 -2.24 -3.94
CA ALA A 49 0.23 -1.87 -3.78
C ALA A 49 0.02 -0.35 -3.85
N ILE A 50 0.82 0.43 -3.13
CA ILE A 50 0.73 1.90 -3.16
C ILE A 50 0.95 2.42 -4.59
N ALA A 51 1.97 1.91 -5.29
CA ALA A 51 2.22 2.31 -6.67
C ALA A 51 1.06 1.96 -7.61
N LYS A 52 0.39 0.82 -7.40
CA LYS A 52 -0.81 0.44 -8.16
C LYS A 52 -2.01 1.36 -7.88
N ILE A 53 -2.21 1.80 -6.63
CA ILE A 53 -3.23 2.82 -6.30
C ILE A 53 -2.99 4.10 -7.11
N TYR A 54 -1.75 4.62 -7.10
CA TYR A 54 -1.41 5.85 -7.83
C TYR A 54 -1.48 5.69 -9.36
N ALA A 55 -1.23 4.49 -9.88
CA ALA A 55 -1.40 4.18 -11.29
C ALA A 55 -2.87 3.99 -11.71
N GLY A 56 -3.81 3.96 -10.76
CA GLY A 56 -5.23 3.68 -11.01
C GLY A 56 -5.56 2.19 -11.18
N ASP A 57 -4.60 1.30 -10.95
CA ASP A 57 -4.78 -0.15 -10.99
C ASP A 57 -5.31 -0.66 -9.64
N ILE A 58 -6.53 -0.21 -9.32
CA ILE A 58 -7.14 -0.37 -7.99
C ILE A 58 -7.39 -1.84 -7.66
N ASP A 59 -7.82 -2.64 -8.63
CA ASP A 59 -8.10 -4.08 -8.43
C ASP A 59 -6.85 -4.83 -7.98
N ARG A 60 -5.68 -4.56 -8.61
CA ARG A 60 -4.42 -5.18 -8.19
C ARG A 60 -3.95 -4.68 -6.84
N ALA A 61 -4.10 -3.39 -6.54
CA ALA A 61 -3.75 -2.86 -5.23
C ALA A 61 -4.53 -3.56 -4.11
N ILE A 62 -5.85 -3.73 -4.29
CA ILE A 62 -6.72 -4.43 -3.35
C ILE A 62 -6.26 -5.88 -3.15
N ALA A 63 -5.98 -6.60 -4.25
CA ALA A 63 -5.51 -7.99 -4.18
C ALA A 63 -4.21 -8.10 -3.37
N ILE A 64 -3.21 -7.26 -3.65
CA ILE A 64 -1.92 -7.28 -2.92
C ILE A 64 -2.14 -6.98 -1.43
N LEU A 65 -2.93 -5.96 -1.10
CA LEU A 65 -3.13 -5.56 0.30
C LEU A 65 -3.90 -6.62 1.09
N ARG A 66 -4.97 -7.17 0.52
CA ARG A 66 -5.82 -8.15 1.19
C ARG A 66 -5.20 -9.54 1.21
N ASP A 67 -4.81 -10.05 0.05
CA ASP A 67 -4.52 -11.47 -0.15
C ASP A 67 -3.06 -11.80 0.14
N ASP A 68 -2.16 -10.82 0.08
CA ASP A 68 -0.74 -11.04 0.35
C ASP A 68 -0.28 -10.44 1.68
N VAL A 69 -0.59 -9.16 1.93
CA VAL A 69 -0.12 -8.46 3.14
C VAL A 69 -0.97 -8.83 4.34
N LEU A 70 -2.27 -8.54 4.31
CA LEU A 70 -3.16 -8.77 5.46
C LEU A 70 -3.42 -10.25 5.73
N ALA A 71 -3.29 -11.13 4.74
CA ALA A 71 -3.33 -12.58 4.95
C ALA A 71 -2.20 -13.07 5.87
N ARG A 72 -1.04 -12.39 5.85
CA ARG A 72 0.13 -12.73 6.70
C ARG A 72 0.19 -11.90 7.96
N GLU A 73 -0.19 -10.64 7.87
CA GLU A 73 -0.16 -9.67 8.97
C GLU A 73 -1.54 -9.01 9.13
N PRO A 74 -2.53 -9.72 9.71
CA PRO A 74 -3.91 -9.23 9.80
C PRO A 74 -4.06 -7.93 10.60
N ASN A 75 -3.07 -7.57 11.41
CA ASN A 75 -3.07 -6.36 12.24
C ASN A 75 -2.19 -5.24 11.68
N HIS A 76 -1.77 -5.32 10.42
CA HIS A 76 -0.99 -4.26 9.79
C HIS A 76 -1.86 -3.04 9.45
N MET A 77 -1.84 -2.02 10.31
CA MET A 77 -2.74 -0.87 10.22
C MET A 77 -2.52 -0.02 8.96
N SER A 78 -1.27 0.18 8.55
CA SER A 78 -0.98 0.88 7.29
C SER A 78 -1.56 0.14 6.08
N ALA A 79 -1.50 -1.19 6.03
CA ALA A 79 -2.11 -1.99 4.96
C ALA A 79 -3.63 -1.84 4.93
N LYS A 80 -4.29 -1.86 6.10
CA LYS A 80 -5.75 -1.58 6.21
C LYS A 80 -6.09 -0.17 5.73
N CYS A 81 -5.26 0.82 6.05
CA CYS A 81 -5.45 2.20 5.63
C CYS A 81 -5.39 2.33 4.09
N PHE A 82 -4.35 1.79 3.46
CA PHE A 82 -4.23 1.81 2.00
C PHE A 82 -5.30 0.95 1.31
N LEU A 83 -5.76 -0.14 1.93
CA LEU A 83 -6.87 -0.93 1.40
C LEU A 83 -8.17 -0.13 1.43
N GLY A 84 -8.43 0.59 2.53
CA GLY A 84 -9.57 1.51 2.63
C GLY A 84 -9.52 2.61 1.56
N ILE A 85 -8.35 3.19 1.31
CA ILE A 85 -8.16 4.18 0.23
C ILE A 85 -8.48 3.58 -1.13
N ALA A 86 -7.96 2.38 -1.43
CA ALA A 86 -8.20 1.69 -2.70
C ALA A 86 -9.69 1.35 -2.89
N MET A 87 -10.35 0.78 -1.86
CA MET A 87 -11.78 0.45 -1.91
C MET A 87 -12.65 1.69 -2.07
N ASN A 88 -12.30 2.81 -1.41
CA ASN A 88 -13.01 4.08 -1.58
C ASN A 88 -12.87 4.62 -3.02
N GLN A 89 -11.70 4.46 -3.67
CA GLN A 89 -11.51 4.80 -5.09
C GLN A 89 -12.27 3.86 -6.03
N GLN A 90 -12.41 2.59 -5.66
CA GLN A 90 -13.22 1.60 -6.39
C GLN A 90 -14.74 1.86 -6.25
N GLY A 91 -15.15 2.68 -5.27
CA GLY A 91 -16.55 2.99 -4.95
C GLY A 91 -17.15 2.15 -3.83
N ASP A 92 -16.42 1.18 -3.27
CA ASP A 92 -16.83 0.43 -2.08
C ASP A 92 -16.54 1.23 -0.79
N LYS A 93 -17.36 2.26 -0.58
CA LYS A 93 -17.24 3.13 0.60
C LYS A 93 -17.55 2.40 1.89
N ALA A 94 -18.48 1.43 1.87
CA ALA A 94 -18.89 0.72 3.08
C ALA A 94 -17.76 -0.18 3.60
N GLY A 95 -17.10 -0.93 2.71
CA GLY A 95 -15.93 -1.72 3.06
C GLY A 95 -14.75 -0.84 3.52
N ALA A 96 -14.53 0.30 2.85
CA ALA A 96 -13.51 1.26 3.25
C ALA A 96 -13.74 1.83 4.66
N MET A 97 -14.98 2.21 5.01
CA MET A 97 -15.32 2.75 6.33
C MET A 97 -14.98 1.79 7.47
N ALA A 98 -15.25 0.49 7.30
CA ALA A 98 -14.93 -0.51 8.31
C ALA A 98 -13.41 -0.58 8.59
N LEU A 99 -12.60 -0.51 7.53
CA LEU A 99 -11.15 -0.49 7.65
C LEU A 99 -10.65 0.79 8.32
N PHE A 100 -11.18 1.96 7.93
CA PHE A 100 -10.79 3.22 8.55
C PHE A 100 -11.17 3.28 10.04
N GLN A 101 -12.32 2.73 10.44
CA GLN A 101 -12.70 2.63 11.85
C GLN A 101 -11.70 1.79 12.66
N GLU A 102 -11.22 0.69 12.07
CA GLU A 102 -10.23 -0.14 12.73
C GLU A 102 -8.87 0.58 12.87
N VAL A 103 -8.43 1.26 11.82
CA VAL A 103 -7.19 2.07 11.83
C VAL A 103 -7.28 3.23 12.82
N ALA A 104 -8.42 3.93 12.89
CA ALA A 104 -8.64 5.00 13.84
C ALA A 104 -8.56 4.53 15.30
N LYS A 105 -8.86 3.25 15.56
CA LYS A 105 -8.84 2.66 16.90
C LYS A 105 -7.48 2.06 17.28
N HIS A 106 -6.76 1.49 16.32
CA HIS A 106 -5.61 0.63 16.57
C HIS A 106 -4.30 1.11 15.92
N GLY A 107 -4.36 2.08 15.01
CA GLY A 107 -3.20 2.67 14.35
C GLY A 107 -2.38 3.56 15.27
N ASN A 108 -1.19 3.92 14.82
CA ASN A 108 -0.40 4.99 15.43
C ASN A 108 -1.01 6.38 15.10
N PRO A 109 -0.55 7.48 15.73
CA PRO A 109 -1.13 8.81 15.52
C PRO A 109 -1.21 9.28 14.06
N ASP A 110 -0.22 8.93 13.23
CA ASP A 110 -0.20 9.31 11.81
C ASP A 110 -1.26 8.53 11.03
N GLU A 111 -1.36 7.23 11.24
CA GLU A 111 -2.35 6.35 10.63
C GLU A 111 -3.78 6.73 11.03
N GLN A 112 -4.00 7.02 12.32
CA GLN A 112 -5.27 7.49 12.84
C GLN A 112 -5.69 8.80 12.19
N SER A 113 -4.74 9.74 12.03
CA SER A 113 -5.01 11.03 11.38
C SER A 113 -5.50 10.84 9.95
N ILE A 114 -4.87 9.95 9.18
CA ILE A 114 -5.31 9.63 7.81
C ILE A 114 -6.72 9.02 7.83
N ALA A 115 -6.97 8.01 8.67
CA ALA A 115 -8.25 7.34 8.74
C ALA A 115 -9.39 8.31 9.12
N ASN A 116 -9.14 9.22 10.06
CA ASN A 116 -10.12 10.22 10.51
C ASN A 116 -10.53 11.20 9.40
N VAL A 117 -9.65 11.51 8.44
CA VAL A 117 -10.00 12.32 7.26
C VAL A 117 -11.07 11.63 6.41
N TYR A 118 -10.99 10.31 6.25
CA TYR A 118 -11.97 9.56 5.48
C TYR A 118 -13.26 9.26 6.25
N LEU A 119 -13.21 9.19 7.58
CA LEU A 119 -14.40 9.00 8.43
C LEU A 119 -15.25 10.27 8.60
N ALA A 120 -14.66 11.45 8.37
CA ALA A 120 -15.34 12.73 8.49
C ALA A 120 -16.10 13.17 7.22
N ASN A 121 -15.95 12.44 6.11
CA ASN A 121 -16.60 12.67 4.82
C ASN A 121 -17.80 11.74 4.60
#